data_AF-A0A316IBU4-F1
#
_entry.id   AF-A0A316IBU4-F1
#
_cell.length_a   1.000
_cell.length_b   1.000
_cell.length_c   1.000
_cell.angle_alpha   90.00
_cell.angle_beta   90.00
_cell.angle_gamma   90.00
#
_symmetry.space_group_name_H-M   'P 1'
#
loop_
_entity.id
_entity.type
_entity.pdbx_description
1 polymer ?
#
loop_
_entity_poly.entity_id
_entity_poly.type
_entity_poly.pdbx_seq_one_letter_code
_entity_poly.pdbx_strand_id
1 'polypeptide(L)'
;MTALSSLFAAAPGGVMTDEVGVITGDLELCTELSDDGKLRALVRYEGAEEWYAITGASCVLADPRDHEQVHSLLHGLLHRPEG
;
A
#
# COMPACT_ATOMS: atom_id res chain seq x y z
N MET A 1 -8.29 9.37 -11.70
CA MET A 1 -7.81 8.34 -10.74
C MET A 1 -6.43 7.88 -11.17
N THR A 2 -5.42 8.07 -10.31
CA THR A 2 -4.02 7.72 -10.57
C THR A 2 -3.63 6.58 -9.65
N ALA A 3 -2.89 5.59 -10.15
CA ALA A 3 -2.41 4.47 -9.36
C ALA A 3 -0.90 4.28 -9.52
N LEU A 4 -0.25 3.90 -8.44
CA LEU A 4 1.17 3.51 -8.39
C LEU A 4 1.26 2.15 -7.73
N SER A 5 2.10 1.26 -8.25
CA SER A 5 2.37 -0.04 -7.64
C SER A 5 3.85 -0.36 -7.52
N SER A 6 4.20 -1.10 -6.46
CA SER A 6 5.57 -1.53 -6.15
C SER A 6 5.56 -2.89 -5.45
N LEU A 7 6.46 -3.79 -5.87
CA LEU A 7 6.68 -5.08 -5.22
C LEU A 7 7.57 -4.92 -3.97
N PHE A 8 7.31 -5.73 -2.94
CA PHE A 8 8.11 -5.80 -1.73
C PHE A 8 7.95 -7.13 -1.00
N ALA A 9 8.96 -7.49 -0.19
CA ALA A 9 8.80 -8.52 0.83
C ALA A 9 8.27 -7.88 2.13
N ALA A 10 7.20 -8.44 2.70
CA ALA A 10 6.60 -7.95 3.92
C ALA A 10 7.59 -7.99 5.10
N ALA A 11 7.62 -6.91 5.88
CA ALA A 11 8.37 -6.86 7.13
C ALA A 11 7.93 -7.95 8.13
N PRO A 12 8.77 -8.31 9.12
CA PRO A 12 8.37 -9.17 10.22
C PRO A 12 7.09 -8.67 10.89
N GLY A 13 6.07 -9.52 11.00
CA GLY A 13 4.74 -9.16 11.50
C GLY A 13 3.70 -8.91 10.40
N GLY A 14 4.12 -8.83 9.14
CA GLY A 14 3.22 -8.74 7.98
C GLY A 14 2.51 -7.40 7.84
N VAL A 15 1.52 -7.37 6.95
CA VAL A 15 0.65 -6.22 6.69
C VAL A 15 -0.74 -6.55 7.18
N MET A 16 -1.28 -5.71 8.08
CA MET A 16 -2.67 -5.83 8.52
C MET A 16 -3.60 -5.29 7.43
N THR A 17 -4.61 -6.10 7.09
CA THR A 17 -5.64 -5.77 6.11
C THR A 17 -7.03 -5.83 6.74
N ASP A 18 -7.96 -5.07 6.19
CA ASP A 18 -9.32 -4.99 6.73
C ASP A 18 -10.10 -6.29 6.48
N GLU A 19 -9.82 -7.00 5.39
CA GLU A 19 -10.60 -8.15 4.94
C GLU A 19 -10.11 -9.49 5.50
N VAL A 20 -8.79 -9.73 5.47
CA VAL A 20 -8.21 -11.06 5.73
C VAL A 20 -7.25 -11.08 6.92
N GLY A 21 -7.08 -9.95 7.61
CA GLY A 21 -6.14 -9.83 8.72
C GLY A 21 -4.71 -9.67 8.24
N VAL A 22 -3.76 -10.37 8.86
CA VAL A 22 -2.33 -10.22 8.54
C VAL A 22 -1.94 -11.06 7.33
N ILE A 23 -1.32 -10.43 6.33
CA ILE A 23 -0.69 -11.11 5.19
C ILE A 23 0.83 -10.93 5.22
N THR A 24 1.58 -11.89 4.66
CA THR A 24 3.06 -11.96 4.75
C THR A 24 3.66 -12.46 3.43
N GLY A 25 4.99 -12.44 3.30
CA GLY A 25 5.68 -12.92 2.10
C GLY A 25 5.85 -11.85 1.04
N ASP A 26 5.88 -12.26 -0.22
CA ASP A 26 6.06 -11.36 -1.37
C ASP A 26 4.72 -10.73 -1.77
N LEU A 27 4.67 -9.40 -1.70
CA LEU A 27 3.46 -8.61 -1.83
C LEU A 27 3.65 -7.49 -2.87
N GLU A 28 2.54 -7.02 -3.41
CA GLU A 28 2.46 -5.81 -4.22
C GLU A 28 1.64 -4.76 -3.48
N LEU A 29 2.25 -3.59 -3.26
CA LEU A 29 1.56 -2.40 -2.77
C LEU A 29 0.95 -1.67 -3.98
N CYS A 30 -0.31 -1.25 -3.87
CA CYS A 30 -0.92 -0.29 -4.77
C CYS A 30 -1.44 0.91 -3.97
N THR A 31 -1.20 2.13 -4.45
CA THR A 31 -1.84 3.32 -3.89
C THR A 31 -2.68 3.98 -4.97
N GLU A 32 -3.98 4.13 -4.72
CA GLU A 32 -4.93 4.78 -5.61
C GLU A 32 -5.25 6.17 -5.09
N LEU A 33 -5.13 7.17 -5.95
CA LEU A 33 -5.57 8.54 -5.71
C LEU A 33 -6.77 8.87 -6.58
N SER A 34 -7.89 9.17 -5.94
CA SER A 34 -9.10 9.65 -6.60
C SER A 34 -9.01 11.14 -6.95
N ASP A 35 -9.88 11.59 -7.85
CA ASP A 35 -9.88 12.98 -8.34
C ASP A 35 -10.29 14.00 -7.25
N ASP A 36 -10.90 13.54 -6.15
CA ASP A 36 -11.20 14.33 -4.95
C ASP A 36 -10.07 14.30 -3.90
N GLY A 37 -8.90 13.77 -4.26
CA GLY A 37 -7.69 13.78 -3.43
C GLY A 37 -7.64 12.70 -2.35
N LYS A 38 -8.56 11.72 -2.36
CA LYS A 38 -8.53 10.61 -1.40
C LYS A 38 -7.53 9.56 -1.88
N LEU A 39 -6.57 9.25 -1.01
CA LEU A 39 -5.61 8.18 -1.20
C LEU A 39 -6.05 6.94 -0.40
N ARG A 40 -5.97 5.78 -1.03
CA ARG A 40 -6.10 4.47 -0.38
C ARG A 40 -4.93 3.59 -0.77
N ALA A 41 -4.39 2.87 0.21
CA ALA A 41 -3.39 1.86 -0.03
C ALA A 41 -4.02 0.46 0.04
N LEU A 42 -3.71 -0.34 -0.97
CA LEU A 42 -4.13 -1.71 -1.16
C LEU A 42 -2.89 -2.60 -1.23
N VAL A 43 -3.07 -3.87 -0.93
CA VAL A 43 -2.01 -4.86 -1.02
C VAL A 43 -2.56 -6.17 -1.58
N ARG A 44 -1.72 -6.90 -2.31
CA ARG A 44 -2.00 -8.27 -2.74
C ARG A 44 -0.76 -9.12 -2.65
N TYR A 45 -0.92 -10.43 -2.74
CA TYR A 45 0.20 -11.31 -3.07
C TYR A 45 0.69 -11.02 -4.49
N GLU A 46 2.01 -11.09 -4.70
CA GLU A 46 2.58 -10.92 -6.03
C GLU A 46 1.89 -11.85 -7.06
N GLY A 47 1.33 -11.25 -8.12
CA GLY A 47 0.63 -11.98 -9.19
C GLY A 47 -0.80 -12.44 -8.86
N ALA A 48 -1.32 -12.18 -7.65
CA ALA A 48 -2.70 -12.49 -7.33
C ALA A 48 -3.69 -11.51 -8.00
N GLU A 49 -4.94 -11.94 -8.18
CA GLU A 49 -5.99 -11.09 -8.76
C GLU A 49 -6.67 -10.19 -7.72
N GLU A 50 -6.69 -10.62 -6.46
CA GLU A 50 -7.43 -9.97 -5.38
C GLU A 50 -6.58 -8.94 -4.64
N TRP A 51 -7.17 -7.78 -4.35
CA TRP A 51 -6.58 -6.69 -3.57
C TRP A 51 -7.29 -6.54 -2.24
N TYR A 52 -6.51 -6.29 -1.18
CA TYR A 52 -6.98 -6.09 0.19
C TYR A 52 -6.62 -4.69 0.67
N ALA A 53 -7.51 -4.03 1.41
CA ALA A 53 -7.24 -2.71 1.96
C ALA A 53 -6.27 -2.80 3.14
N ILE A 54 -5.20 -2.00 3.13
CA ILE A 54 -4.29 -1.92 4.26
C ILE A 54 -4.96 -1.13 5.39
N THR A 55 -5.09 -1.75 6.56
CA THR A 55 -5.78 -1.15 7.71
C THR A 55 -5.13 0.19 8.10
N GLY A 56 -5.94 1.25 8.11
CA GLY A 56 -5.50 2.59 8.50
C GLY A 56 -4.70 3.35 7.43
N ALA A 57 -4.42 2.75 6.27
CA ALA A 57 -3.65 3.40 5.20
C ALA A 57 -4.57 4.11 4.18
N SER A 58 -5.38 5.04 4.67
CA SER A 58 -6.16 5.95 3.84
C SER A 58 -6.10 7.37 4.39
N CYS A 59 -6.05 8.35 3.50
CA CYS A 59 -5.98 9.75 3.87
C CYS A 59 -6.50 10.65 2.73
N VAL A 60 -6.61 11.95 3.01
CA VAL A 60 -6.81 12.96 1.98
C VAL A 60 -5.49 13.69 1.77
N LEU A 61 -5.01 13.73 0.54
CA LEU A 61 -3.84 14.53 0.19
C LEU A 61 -4.26 15.98 -0.01
N ALA A 62 -3.49 16.91 0.57
CA ALA A 62 -3.70 18.34 0.36
C ALA A 62 -3.25 18.77 -1.05
N ASP A 63 -2.19 18.14 -1.58
CA ASP A 63 -1.71 18.31 -2.94
C ASP A 63 -1.62 16.95 -3.65
N PRO A 64 -2.36 16.72 -4.74
CA PRO A 64 -2.29 15.48 -5.52
C PRO A 64 -0.88 15.14 -6.01
N ARG A 65 0.01 16.14 -6.13
CA ARG A 65 1.41 15.93 -6.55
C ARG A 65 2.23 15.16 -5.52
N ASP A 66 1.79 15.12 -4.27
CA ASP A 66 2.46 14.38 -3.20
C ASP A 66 2.24 12.85 -3.29
N HIS A 67 1.40 12.37 -4.21
CA HIS A 67 1.04 10.94 -4.32
C HIS A 67 2.25 10.03 -4.47
N GLU A 68 3.22 10.40 -5.31
CA GLU A 68 4.44 9.61 -5.51
C GLU A 68 5.30 9.55 -4.23
N GLN A 69 5.40 10.65 -3.50
CA GLN A 69 6.17 10.69 -2.24
C GLN A 69 5.49 9.88 -1.14
N VAL A 70 4.15 9.93 -1.05
CA VAL A 70 3.39 9.10 -0.11
C VAL A 70 3.49 7.62 -0.48
N HIS A 71 3.43 7.27 -1.77
CA HIS A 71 3.64 5.91 -2.23
C HIS A 71 5.03 5.39 -1.83
N SER A 72 6.08 6.17 -2.09
CA SER A 72 7.45 5.81 -1.74
C SER A 72 7.64 5.65 -0.22
N LEU A 73 7.02 6.54 0.58
CA LEU A 73 7.04 6.44 2.04
C LEU A 73 6.36 5.15 2.53
N LEU A 74 5.17 4.83 2.03
CA LEU A 74 4.46 3.61 2.40
C LEU A 74 5.25 2.36 2.00
N HIS A 75 5.80 2.34 0.78
CA HIS A 75 6.65 1.24 0.32
C HIS A 75 7.85 1.03 1.24
N GLY A 76 8.56 2.11 1.62
CA GLY A 76 9.70 2.03 2.53
C GLY A 76 9.34 1.62 3.97
N LEU A 77 8.14 1.97 4.46
CA LEU A 77 7.69 1.55 5.80
C LEU A 77 7.31 0.07 5.86
N LEU A 78 6.72 -0.46 4.78
CA LEU A 78 6.26 -1.84 4.67
C LEU A 78 7.39 -2.79 4.27
N HIS A 79 8.33 -2.32 3.47
CA HIS A 79 9.54 -3.04 3.07
C HIS A 79 10.67 -2.77 4.06
N ARG A 80 10.73 -3.54 5.15
CA ARG A 80 11.82 -3.48 6.12
C ARG A 80 12.72 -4.73 6.00
N PRO A 81 13.71 -4.72 5.09
CA PRO A 81 14.59 -5.87 4.87
C PRO A 81 15.52 -6.16 6.06
N GLU A 82 15.80 -5.16 6.90
CA GLU A 82 16.62 -5.28 8.10
C GLU A 82 15.84 -4.66 9.25
N GLY A 83 15.29 -5.50 10.13
CA GLY A 83 14.63 -5.06 11.37
C GLY A 83 15.58 -4.34 12.31
#